data_AF-A0A0B6Z2D5-F1
#
_entry.id   AF-A0A0B6Z2D5-F1
#
_cell.length_a   1.000
_cell.length_b   1.000
_cell.length_c   1.000
_cell.angle_alpha   90.00
_cell.angle_beta   90.00
_cell.angle_gamma   90.00
#
_symmetry.space_group_name_H-M   'P 1'
#
loop_
_entity.id
_entity.type
_entity.pdbx_description
1 polymer ?
#
loop_
_entity_poly.entity_id
_entity_poly.type
_entity_poly.pdbx_seq_one_letter_code
_entity_poly.pdbx_strand_id
1 'polypeptide(L)'
;SHLAIFYYRSKVSPSTHMYKVWHGMAAMGVVAWLCATVFHTRDTPLTEKMDYYSAFGLVLYNVFTLLCRVIGTSRISVITSVAVLLSGLYCYHIHYLTFVHFDYGYNMIVNVAVGA
;
A
#
# COMPACT_ATOMS: atom_id res chain seq x y z
N SER A 1 12.05 13.30 21.93
CA SER A 1 10.76 13.12 21.22
C SER A 1 10.86 13.33 19.70
N HIS A 2 11.58 14.31 19.12
CA HIS A 2 11.85 14.32 17.65
C HIS A 2 13.33 14.11 17.29
N LEU A 3 14.26 14.59 18.14
CA LEU A 3 15.70 14.41 17.93
C LEU A 3 16.13 12.93 17.88
N ALA A 4 15.40 12.06 18.59
CA ALA A 4 15.66 10.62 18.61
C ALA A 4 15.45 9.96 17.23
N ILE A 5 14.47 10.41 16.43
CA ILE A 5 14.21 9.81 15.12
C ILE A 5 15.26 10.25 14.10
N PHE A 6 15.70 11.50 14.15
CA PHE A 6 16.77 12.00 13.29
C PHE A 6 18.11 11.34 13.63
N TYR A 7 18.40 11.16 14.93
CA TYR A 7 19.57 10.41 15.38
C TYR A 7 19.51 8.93 14.97
N TYR A 8 18.35 8.27 15.11
CA TYR A 8 18.18 6.89 14.65
C TYR A 8 18.40 6.78 13.13
N ARG A 9 17.80 7.68 12.33
CA ARG A 9 17.96 7.71 10.87
C ARG A 9 19.41 7.94 10.44
N SER A 10 20.19 8.72 11.18
CA SER A 10 21.61 8.92 10.87
C SER A 10 22.49 7.69 11.17
N LYS A 11 21.98 6.74 11.96
CA LYS A 11 22.68 5.49 12.31
C LYS A 11 22.27 4.29 11.47
N VAL A 12 21.09 4.30 10.84
CA VAL A 12 20.61 3.18 10.01
C VAL A 12 21.18 3.28 8.61
N SER A 13 21.95 2.28 8.20
CA SER A 13 22.42 2.18 6.82
C SER A 13 21.25 1.90 5.85
N PRO A 14 21.20 2.58 4.68
CA PRO A 14 20.27 2.24 3.60
C PRO A 14 20.41 0.81 3.05
N SER A 15 21.53 0.13 3.33
CA SER A 15 21.77 -1.27 2.95
C SER A 15 21.07 -2.29 3.87
N THR A 16 20.47 -1.84 4.97
CA THR A 16 19.77 -2.72 5.91
C THR A 16 18.61 -3.45 5.23
N HIS A 17 18.43 -4.73 5.56
CA HIS A 17 17.29 -5.50 5.09
C HIS A 17 15.98 -4.75 5.38
N MET A 18 15.03 -4.82 4.46
CA MET A 18 13.74 -4.11 4.52
C MET A 18 13.78 -2.57 4.46
N TYR A 19 14.95 -1.90 4.40
CA TYR A 19 15.02 -0.43 4.42
C TYR A 19 14.09 0.21 3.37
N LYS A 20 14.18 -0.25 2.11
CA LYS A 20 13.35 0.25 1.01
C LYS A 20 11.87 -0.14 1.16
N VAL A 21 11.60 -1.34 1.68
CA VAL A 21 10.23 -1.84 1.89
C VAL A 21 9.51 -0.97 2.92
N TRP A 22 10.16 -0.64 4.04
CA TRP A 22 9.57 0.24 5.06
C TRP A 22 9.35 1.67 4.56
N HIS A 23 10.25 2.20 3.73
CA HIS A 23 10.05 3.52 3.12
C HIS A 23 8.88 3.51 2.13
N GLY A 24 8.75 2.47 1.33
CA GLY A 24 7.60 2.32 0.44
C GLY A 24 6.29 2.18 1.21
N MET A 25 6.28 1.42 2.31
CA MET A 25 5.12 1.30 3.20
C MET A 25 4.70 2.67 3.73
N ALA A 26 5.66 3.44 4.24
CA ALA A 26 5.38 4.78 4.76
C ALA A 26 4.83 5.70 3.66
N ALA A 27 5.38 5.63 2.44
CA ALA A 27 4.89 6.41 1.31
C ALA A 27 3.46 6.02 0.91
N MET A 28 3.15 4.72 0.81
CA MET A 28 1.80 4.23 0.53
C MET A 28 0.82 4.65 1.63
N GLY A 29 1.24 4.59 2.89
CA GLY A 29 0.47 5.08 4.03
C GLY A 29 0.15 6.57 3.87
N VAL A 30 1.15 7.40 3.62
CA VAL A 30 0.94 8.85 3.41
C VAL A 30 -0.06 9.10 2.28
N VAL A 31 0.07 8.41 1.14
CA VAL A 31 -0.88 8.56 0.02
C VAL A 31 -2.29 8.19 0.44
N ALA A 32 -2.49 7.01 1.06
CA ALA A 32 -3.80 6.56 1.49
C ALA A 32 -4.47 7.51 2.49
N TRP A 33 -3.72 7.94 3.52
CA TRP A 33 -4.24 8.86 4.52
C TRP A 33 -4.54 10.24 3.95
N LEU A 34 -3.77 10.73 2.97
CA LEU A 34 -4.07 11.98 2.27
C LEU A 34 -5.34 11.86 1.44
N CYS A 35 -5.51 10.78 0.67
CA CYS A 35 -6.72 10.53 -0.10
C CYS A 35 -7.95 10.46 0.81
N ALA A 36 -7.88 9.71 1.91
CA ALA A 36 -8.94 9.63 2.91
C ALA A 36 -9.28 10.99 3.50
N THR A 37 -8.26 11.77 3.87
CA THR A 37 -8.46 13.12 4.43
C THR A 37 -9.18 14.03 3.44
N VAL A 38 -8.74 14.04 2.17
CA VAL A 38 -9.36 14.85 1.12
C VAL A 38 -10.80 14.42 0.88
N PHE A 39 -11.08 13.12 0.78
CA PHE A 39 -12.41 12.58 0.60
C PHE A 39 -13.35 12.97 1.74
N HIS A 40 -12.94 12.75 2.99
CA HIS A 40 -13.76 13.09 4.16
C HIS A 40 -13.90 14.61 4.41
N THR A 41 -12.99 15.42 3.85
CA THR A 41 -13.15 16.88 3.85
C THR A 41 -14.10 17.34 2.76
N ARG A 42 -14.02 16.72 1.56
CA ARG A 42 -14.87 17.04 0.42
C ARG A 42 -15.12 15.80 -0.44
N ASP A 43 -16.34 15.29 -0.30
CA ASP A 43 -16.82 14.19 -1.10
C ASP A 43 -17.13 14.63 -2.54
N THR A 44 -16.47 13.99 -3.49
CA THR A 44 -16.71 14.08 -4.93
C THR A 44 -16.46 12.69 -5.54
N PRO A 45 -17.04 12.36 -6.70
CA PRO A 45 -16.79 11.07 -7.34
C PRO A 45 -15.31 10.76 -7.63
N LEU A 46 -14.48 11.80 -7.78
CA LEU A 46 -13.03 11.62 -7.95
C LEU A 46 -12.34 11.34 -6.61
N THR A 47 -12.66 12.08 -5.57
CA THR A 47 -12.03 11.91 -4.24
C THR A 47 -12.42 10.58 -3.60
N GLU A 48 -13.67 10.14 -3.79
CA GLU A 48 -14.14 8.80 -3.39
C GLU A 48 -13.35 7.69 -4.07
N LYS A 49 -13.18 7.75 -5.40
CA LYS A 49 -12.37 6.79 -6.16
C LYS A 49 -10.93 6.74 -5.67
N MET A 50 -10.31 7.91 -5.50
CA MET A 50 -8.92 7.99 -5.04
C MET A 50 -8.75 7.41 -3.64
N ASP A 51 -9.70 7.62 -2.73
CA ASP A 51 -9.70 6.98 -1.42
C ASP A 51 -9.72 5.45 -1.55
N TYR A 52 -10.66 4.89 -2.30
CA TYR A 52 -10.77 3.43 -2.46
C TYR A 52 -9.53 2.81 -3.11
N TYR A 53 -8.99 3.48 -4.14
CA TYR A 53 -7.82 3.00 -4.86
C TYR A 53 -6.59 3.00 -3.95
N SER A 54 -6.40 4.10 -3.20
CA SER A 54 -5.27 4.23 -2.29
C SER A 54 -5.36 3.28 -1.09
N ALA A 55 -6.56 3.04 -0.56
CA ALA A 55 -6.80 2.07 0.52
C ALA A 55 -6.43 0.65 0.09
N PHE A 56 -6.88 0.21 -1.09
CA PHE A 56 -6.52 -1.11 -1.61
C PHE A 56 -5.03 -1.23 -1.92
N GLY A 57 -4.42 -0.18 -2.48
CA GLY A 57 -2.98 -0.12 -2.69
C GLY A 57 -2.19 -0.29 -1.39
N LEU A 58 -2.63 0.33 -0.30
CA LEU A 58 -2.00 0.17 1.01
C LEU A 58 -2.17 -1.24 1.57
N VAL A 59 -3.35 -1.86 1.45
CA VAL A 59 -3.58 -3.26 1.87
C VAL A 59 -2.63 -4.21 1.14
N LEU A 60 -2.51 -4.10 -0.19
CA LEU A 60 -1.59 -4.93 -0.95
C LEU A 60 -0.12 -4.69 -0.57
N TYR A 61 0.26 -3.43 -0.30
CA TYR A 61 1.62 -3.14 0.16
C TYR A 61 1.89 -3.70 1.57
N ASN A 62 0.86 -3.78 2.43
CA ASN A 62 0.95 -4.45 3.73
C ASN A 62 1.25 -5.95 3.56
N VAL A 63 0.51 -6.63 2.68
CA VAL A 63 0.76 -8.05 2.34
C VAL A 63 2.16 -8.24 1.76
N PHE A 64 2.58 -7.38 0.83
CA PHE A 64 3.94 -7.40 0.28
C PHE A 64 5.01 -7.25 1.38
N THR A 65 4.81 -6.32 2.30
CA THR A 65 5.75 -6.07 3.41
C THR A 65 5.81 -7.26 4.36
N LEU A 66 4.67 -7.88 4.68
CA LEU A 66 4.61 -9.10 5.47
C LEU A 66 5.40 -10.23 4.81
N LEU A 67 5.18 -10.47 3.52
CA LEU A 67 5.90 -11.50 2.76
C LEU A 67 7.40 -11.23 2.71
N CYS A 68 7.82 -9.98 2.47
CA CYS A 68 9.23 -9.59 2.54
C CYS A 68 9.84 -9.87 3.92
N ARG A 69 9.07 -9.66 5.00
CA ARG A 69 9.52 -9.90 6.38
C ARG A 69 9.68 -11.39 6.70
N VAL A 70 8.79 -12.24 6.19
CA VAL A 70 8.80 -13.69 6.45
C VAL A 70 9.78 -14.44 5.53
N ILE A 71 9.77 -14.13 4.23
CA ILE A 71 10.59 -14.80 3.21
C ILE A 71 12.02 -14.26 3.19
N GLY A 72 12.19 -12.99 3.56
CA GLY A 72 13.44 -12.25 3.48
C GLY A 72 13.67 -11.59 2.12
N THR A 73 14.25 -10.39 2.14
CA THR A 73 14.48 -9.57 0.93
C THR A 73 15.62 -10.05 0.03
N SER A 74 16.42 -11.02 0.49
CA SER A 74 17.54 -11.57 -0.29
C SER A 74 17.09 -12.51 -1.41
N ARG A 75 15.87 -13.06 -1.34
CA ARG A 75 15.27 -13.92 -2.37
C ARG A 75 14.61 -13.09 -3.46
N ILE A 76 15.43 -12.35 -4.22
CA ILE A 76 14.97 -11.31 -5.16
C ILE A 76 13.92 -11.85 -6.13
N SER A 77 14.13 -13.01 -6.76
CA SER A 77 13.16 -13.57 -7.71
C SER A 77 11.78 -13.80 -7.08
N VAL A 78 11.73 -14.32 -5.85
CA VAL A 78 10.46 -14.58 -5.14
C VAL A 78 9.76 -13.26 -4.82
N ILE A 79 10.49 -12.29 -4.26
CA ILE A 79 9.93 -10.98 -3.90
C ILE A 79 9.46 -10.21 -5.13
N THR A 80 10.21 -10.27 -6.24
CA THR A 80 9.79 -9.67 -7.51
C THR A 80 8.54 -10.34 -8.06
N SER A 81 8.44 -11.68 -8.04
CA SER A 81 7.23 -12.38 -8.46
C SER A 81 6.02 -11.97 -7.62
N VAL A 82 6.16 -11.91 -6.29
CA VAL A 82 5.10 -11.41 -5.40
C VAL A 82 4.71 -9.98 -5.73
N ALA A 83 5.68 -9.08 -5.93
CA ALA A 83 5.41 -7.69 -6.28
C ALA A 83 4.63 -7.57 -7.60
N VAL A 84 5.01 -8.33 -8.63
CA VAL A 84 4.33 -8.37 -9.92
C VAL A 84 2.90 -8.89 -9.78
N LEU A 85 2.70 -9.98 -9.03
CA LEU A 85 1.36 -10.54 -8.80
C LEU A 85 0.44 -9.57 -8.09
N LEU A 86 0.91 -8.93 -7.00
CA LEU A 86 0.11 -7.95 -6.25
C LEU A 86 -0.16 -6.69 -7.08
N SER A 87 0.81 -6.25 -7.89
CA SER A 87 0.61 -5.13 -8.82
C SER A 87 -0.43 -5.46 -9.89
N GLY A 88 -0.41 -6.70 -10.42
CA GLY A 88 -1.43 -7.18 -11.36
C GLY A 88 -2.82 -7.19 -10.75
N LEU A 89 -2.95 -7.67 -9.50
CA LEU A 89 -4.21 -7.65 -8.75
C LEU A 89 -4.71 -6.22 -8.53
N TYR A 90 -3.82 -5.28 -8.17
CA TYR A 90 -4.14 -3.86 -8.06
C TYR A 90 -4.71 -3.33 -9.37
N CYS A 91 -3.97 -3.46 -10.47
CA CYS A 91 -4.40 -2.96 -11.78
C CYS A 91 -5.74 -3.53 -12.22
N TYR A 92 -5.96 -4.84 -12.00
CA TYR A 92 -7.23 -5.48 -12.30
C TYR A 92 -8.38 -4.90 -11.47
N HIS A 93 -8.19 -4.75 -10.15
CA HIS A 93 -9.20 -4.18 -9.25
C HIS A 93 -9.56 -2.73 -9.62
N ILE A 94 -8.56 -1.88 -9.87
CA ILE A 94 -8.79 -0.50 -10.30
C ILE A 94 -9.51 -0.44 -11.64
N HIS A 95 -9.13 -1.29 -12.60
CA HIS A 95 -9.82 -1.38 -13.89
C HIS A 95 -11.30 -1.77 -13.70
N TYR A 96 -11.57 -2.78 -12.87
CA TYR A 96 -12.95 -3.22 -12.58
C TYR A 96 -13.79 -2.08 -11.98
N LEU A 97 -13.28 -1.41 -10.94
CA LEU A 97 -13.97 -0.30 -10.30
C LEU A 97 -14.15 0.91 -11.23
N THR A 98 -13.20 1.16 -12.14
CA THR A 98 -13.25 2.32 -13.04
C THR A 98 -14.21 2.12 -14.21
N PHE A 99 -14.20 0.94 -14.83
CA PHE A 99 -14.82 0.73 -16.15
C PHE A 99 -15.98 -0.27 -16.15
N VAL A 100 -16.12 -1.10 -15.12
CA VAL A 100 -17.15 -2.14 -15.08
C VAL A 100 -18.27 -1.71 -14.13
N HIS A 101 -17.97 -1.64 -12.84
CA HIS A 101 -18.95 -1.26 -11.83
C HIS A 101 -18.25 -0.70 -10.59
N PHE A 102 -18.51 0.57 -10.31
CA PHE A 102 -18.01 1.20 -9.10
C PHE A 102 -18.93 0.87 -7.93
N ASP A 103 -18.56 -0.14 -7.13
CA ASP A 103 -19.34 -0.63 -5.99
C ASP A 103 -18.49 -0.59 -4.71
N TYR A 104 -18.98 0.15 -3.71
CA TYR A 104 -18.34 0.30 -2.41
C TYR A 104 -18.31 -1.00 -1.60
N GLY A 105 -19.42 -1.74 -1.57
CA GLY A 105 -19.54 -2.99 -0.82
C GLY A 105 -18.55 -4.04 -1.34
N TYR A 106 -18.43 -4.15 -2.66
CA TYR A 106 -17.41 -4.96 -3.31
C TYR A 106 -16.00 -4.53 -2.91
N ASN A 107 -15.69 -3.22 -2.98
CA ASN A 107 -14.38 -2.72 -2.60
C ASN A 107 -14.04 -3.05 -1.13
N MET A 108 -15.00 -2.91 -0.21
CA MET A 108 -14.81 -3.26 1.19
C MET A 108 -14.60 -4.76 1.41
N ILE A 109 -15.38 -5.61 0.75
CA ILE A 109 -15.22 -7.08 0.83
C ILE A 109 -13.82 -7.49 0.36
N VAL A 110 -13.37 -6.95 -0.79
CA VAL A 110 -12.04 -7.27 -1.34
C VAL A 110 -10.92 -6.78 -0.42
N ASN A 111 -11.01 -5.55 0.11
CA ASN A 111 -10.03 -5.03 1.06
C ASN A 111 -9.92 -5.89 2.32
N VAL A 112 -11.05 -6.25 2.92
CA VAL A 112 -11.08 -7.08 4.14
C VAL A 112 -10.58 -8.49 3.85
N ALA A 113 -11.01 -9.12 2.76
CA ALA A 113 -10.59 -10.48 2.41
C ALA A 113 -9.09 -10.58 2.14
N VAL A 114 -8.49 -9.56 1.54
CA VAL A 114 -7.04 -9.53 1.25
C VAL A 114 -6.23 -9.09 2.46
N GLY A 115 -6.78 -8.22 3.32
CA GLY A 115 -6.08 -7.65 4.46
C GLY A 115 -6.22 -8.39 5.79
N ALA A 116 -7.17 -9.32 5.91
CA ALA A 116 -7.37 -10.17 7.09
C ALA A 116 -6.32 -11.29 7.17
#